data_AF-A0A225WJY8-F1
#
_entry.id   AF-A0A225WJY8-F1
#
_cell.length_a   1.000
_cell.length_b   1.000
_cell.length_c   1.000
_cell.angle_alpha   90.00
_cell.angle_beta   90.00
_cell.angle_gamma   90.00
#
_symmetry.space_group_name_H-M   'P 1'
#
loop_
_entity.id
_entity.type
_entity.pdbx_description
1 polymer ?
#
loop_
_entity_poly.entity_id
_entity_poly.type
_entity_poly.pdbx_seq_one_letter_code
_entity_poly.pdbx_strand_id
1 'polypeptide(L)'
;MGRTKGKSDIPDETRIAITLFLAERSVNGRLKYGAATAAAARFGCCRQQAATIFKQKRLGLSAPTRGRPPASARLYRVHHMYDMIHINEKWFNMYKATNTFYLTANEASPYTSSPNKRYIGNVMFLAAVARPRYDSHRKCHFDGKIGTWPIVEKSMALRTSVNRPKGAIVMKCVNMTRSVYVKMLKSMVLPAIRMKWPGRLGHQDEVSARVVTRYERIRFGLFHSIQSLQYQEEMYTIGKPIKAVARAFRTSTSASLDHCFRTLQNVMETVIKHHGHNN
;
A
#
# COMPACT_ATOMS: atom_id res chain seq x y z
N MET A 1 -26.68 -57.42 32.97
CA MET A 1 -27.20 -56.47 33.98
C MET A 1 -26.68 -55.06 33.68
N GLY A 2 -27.53 -54.06 33.95
CA GLY A 2 -27.52 -52.66 33.48
C GLY A 2 -26.19 -51.94 33.29
N ARG A 3 -26.05 -51.33 32.11
CA ARG A 3 -25.10 -50.25 31.80
C ARG A 3 -25.44 -49.06 32.72
N THR A 4 -24.48 -48.62 33.53
CA THR A 4 -24.68 -47.53 34.50
C THR A 4 -25.04 -46.22 33.80
N LYS A 5 -26.05 -45.56 34.38
CA LYS A 5 -26.72 -44.33 33.94
C LYS A 5 -25.75 -43.21 33.56
N GLY A 6 -26.15 -42.42 32.56
CA GLY A 6 -25.41 -41.27 32.04
C GLY A 6 -24.92 -40.34 33.16
N LYS A 7 -23.66 -39.92 33.05
CA LYS A 7 -23.09 -38.88 33.91
C LYS A 7 -23.92 -37.61 33.75
N SER A 8 -24.39 -37.04 34.85
CA SER A 8 -24.92 -35.68 34.88
C SER A 8 -23.84 -34.73 34.36
N ASP A 9 -24.19 -33.93 33.36
CA ASP A 9 -23.31 -32.85 32.91
C ASP A 9 -23.05 -31.91 34.09
N ILE A 10 -21.77 -31.63 34.34
CA ILE A 10 -21.35 -30.69 35.38
C ILE A 10 -21.88 -29.31 34.96
N PRO A 11 -22.70 -28.62 35.80
CA PRO A 11 -23.21 -27.30 35.47
C PRO A 11 -22.09 -26.32 35.09
N ASP A 12 -22.35 -25.44 34.13
CA ASP A 12 -21.31 -24.56 33.58
C ASP A 12 -20.68 -23.64 34.63
N GLU A 13 -21.46 -23.18 35.61
CA GLU A 13 -20.95 -22.43 36.77
C GLU A 13 -19.91 -23.24 37.57
N THR A 14 -20.19 -24.52 37.83
CA THR A 14 -19.27 -25.44 38.50
C THR A 14 -18.01 -25.68 37.66
N ARG A 15 -18.11 -25.72 36.34
CA ARG A 15 -16.94 -25.83 35.44
C ARG A 15 -16.05 -24.58 35.50
N ILE A 16 -16.65 -23.40 35.59
CA ILE A 16 -15.92 -22.13 35.76
C ILE A 16 -15.18 -22.13 37.11
N ALA A 17 -15.86 -22.51 38.19
CA ALA A 17 -15.28 -22.59 39.53
C ALA A 17 -14.12 -23.59 39.62
N ILE A 18 -14.28 -24.80 39.04
CA ILE A 18 -13.21 -25.80 38.96
C ILE A 18 -11.99 -25.24 38.21
N THR A 19 -12.22 -24.49 37.12
CA THR A 19 -11.11 -23.98 36.31
C THR A 19 -10.34 -22.87 37.03
N LEU A 20 -11.03 -21.93 37.68
CA LEU A 20 -10.37 -20.88 38.46
C LEU A 20 -9.55 -21.49 39.61
N PHE A 21 -10.13 -22.43 40.34
CA PHE A 21 -9.47 -23.13 41.44
C PHE A 21 -8.19 -23.87 41.00
N LEU A 22 -8.20 -24.46 39.80
CA LEU A 22 -7.06 -25.16 39.22
C LEU A 22 -6.02 -24.21 38.60
N ALA A 23 -6.44 -23.05 38.08
CA ALA A 23 -5.55 -22.03 37.54
C ALA A 23 -4.65 -21.42 38.62
N GLU A 24 -5.20 -21.13 39.81
CA GLU A 24 -4.44 -20.68 40.99
C GLU A 24 -3.38 -21.70 41.45
N ARG A 25 -3.61 -22.98 41.14
CA ARG A 25 -2.76 -24.11 41.55
C ARG A 25 -1.94 -24.69 40.39
N SER A 26 -1.77 -23.90 39.33
CA SER A 26 -0.97 -24.21 38.15
C SER A 26 0.27 -23.31 38.09
N VAL A 27 1.41 -23.87 37.68
CA VAL A 27 2.64 -23.12 37.39
C VAL A 27 3.03 -23.41 35.94
N ASN A 28 3.28 -22.37 35.14
CA ASN A 28 3.61 -22.50 33.71
C ASN A 28 2.63 -23.41 32.92
N GLY A 29 1.33 -23.33 33.27
CA GLY A 29 0.28 -24.12 32.63
C GLY A 29 0.30 -25.62 32.95
N ARG A 30 1.06 -26.05 33.97
CA ARG A 30 1.05 -27.41 34.53
C ARG A 30 0.44 -27.38 35.94
N LEU A 31 -0.53 -28.26 36.17
CA LEU A 31 -1.11 -28.44 37.50
C LEU A 31 -0.05 -28.97 38.46
N LYS A 32 0.02 -28.37 39.66
CA LYS A 32 0.81 -28.94 40.76
C LYS A 32 0.30 -30.34 41.12
N TYR A 33 1.18 -31.18 41.63
CA TYR A 33 0.81 -32.53 42.09
C TYR A 33 -0.34 -32.45 43.10
N GLY A 34 -1.33 -33.34 42.97
CA GLY A 34 -2.52 -33.36 43.83
C GLY A 34 -3.60 -32.30 43.54
N ALA A 35 -3.35 -31.29 42.69
CA ALA A 35 -4.32 -30.22 42.45
C ALA A 35 -5.66 -30.72 41.85
N ALA A 36 -5.60 -31.68 40.92
CA ALA A 36 -6.80 -32.29 40.35
C ALA A 36 -7.58 -33.14 41.35
N THR A 37 -6.88 -33.75 42.33
CA THR A 37 -7.51 -34.51 43.42
C THR A 37 -8.18 -33.58 44.41
N ALA A 38 -7.58 -32.44 44.72
CA ALA A 38 -8.18 -31.41 45.56
C ALA A 38 -9.43 -30.79 44.92
N ALA A 39 -9.41 -30.56 43.60
CA ALA A 39 -10.59 -30.08 42.88
C ALA A 39 -11.72 -31.14 42.83
N ALA A 40 -11.36 -32.41 42.65
CA ALA A 40 -12.31 -33.52 42.69
C ALA A 40 -13.05 -33.59 44.04
N ALA A 41 -12.32 -33.51 45.15
CA ALA A 41 -12.88 -33.51 46.50
C ALA A 41 -13.76 -32.28 46.77
N ARG A 42 -13.34 -31.09 46.30
CA ARG A 42 -14.04 -29.83 46.56
C ARG A 42 -15.33 -29.65 45.76
N PHE A 43 -15.35 -30.14 44.51
CA PHE A 43 -16.47 -29.90 43.58
C PHE A 43 -17.27 -31.17 43.25
N GLY A 44 -17.05 -32.27 43.98
CA GLY A 44 -17.82 -33.51 43.82
C GLY A 44 -17.69 -34.15 42.43
N CYS A 45 -16.55 -33.97 41.76
CA CYS A 45 -16.30 -34.52 40.42
C CYS A 45 -15.14 -35.52 40.44
N CYS A 46 -15.01 -36.37 39.42
CA CYS A 46 -13.86 -37.28 39.39
C CYS A 46 -12.56 -36.52 39.02
N ARG A 47 -11.42 -36.99 39.52
CA ARG A 47 -10.09 -36.41 39.19
C ARG A 47 -9.87 -36.25 37.69
N GLN A 48 -10.33 -37.22 36.90
CA GLN A 48 -10.23 -37.18 35.44
C GLN A 48 -11.10 -36.08 34.83
N GLN A 49 -12.31 -35.84 35.36
CA GLN A 49 -13.19 -34.75 34.94
C GLN A 49 -12.54 -33.38 35.24
N ALA A 50 -12.03 -33.18 36.46
CA ALA A 50 -11.35 -31.92 36.83
C ALA A 50 -10.12 -31.64 35.93
N ALA A 51 -9.29 -32.66 35.68
CA ALA A 51 -8.13 -32.53 34.79
C ALA A 51 -8.54 -32.28 33.33
N THR A 52 -9.64 -32.88 32.87
CA THR A 52 -10.17 -32.69 31.51
C THR A 52 -10.74 -31.29 31.34
N ILE A 53 -11.48 -30.76 32.33
CA ILE A 53 -12.00 -29.38 32.33
C ILE A 53 -10.84 -28.37 32.22
N PHE A 54 -9.77 -28.55 32.99
CA PHE A 54 -8.59 -27.69 32.92
C PHE A 54 -7.90 -27.75 31.54
N LYS A 55 -7.78 -28.95 30.94
CA LYS A 55 -7.25 -29.11 29.57
C LYS A 55 -8.16 -28.49 28.50
N GLN A 56 -9.48 -28.67 28.63
CA GLN A 56 -10.49 -28.17 27.69
C GLN A 56 -10.57 -26.64 27.68
N LYS A 57 -10.48 -25.97 28.84
CA LYS A 57 -10.46 -24.49 28.88
C LYS A 57 -9.14 -23.91 28.38
N ARG A 58 -8.03 -24.68 28.43
CA ARG A 58 -6.79 -24.36 27.69
C ARG A 58 -6.97 -24.45 26.17
N LEU A 59 -7.82 -25.37 25.70
CA LEU A 59 -8.27 -25.49 24.30
C LEU A 59 -9.39 -24.49 23.95
N GLY A 60 -9.93 -23.76 24.94
CA GLY A 60 -10.87 -22.65 24.78
C GLY A 60 -10.20 -21.35 24.31
N LEU A 61 -8.86 -21.29 24.32
CA LEU A 61 -8.13 -20.58 23.27
C LEU A 61 -8.07 -21.55 22.11
N SER A 62 -8.93 -21.35 21.12
CA SER A 62 -9.05 -22.21 19.96
C SER A 62 -7.68 -22.54 19.37
N ALA A 63 -7.26 -23.81 19.50
CA ALA A 63 -6.23 -24.33 18.62
C ALA A 63 -6.75 -24.21 17.18
N PRO A 64 -5.96 -23.73 16.21
CA PRO A 64 -6.43 -23.61 14.85
C PRO A 64 -6.77 -25.01 14.36
N THR A 65 -8.06 -25.25 14.10
CA THR A 65 -8.53 -26.45 13.44
C THR A 65 -7.66 -26.64 12.18
N ARG A 66 -7.10 -27.85 11.97
CA ARG A 66 -6.48 -28.23 10.68
C ARG A 66 -7.57 -28.44 9.61
N GLY A 67 -8.44 -27.45 9.47
CA GLY A 67 -9.47 -27.31 8.46
C GLY A 67 -9.47 -25.85 8.05
N ARG A 68 -9.63 -25.58 6.76
CA ARG A 68 -9.71 -24.22 6.24
C ARG A 68 -10.75 -23.45 7.07
N PRO A 69 -10.38 -22.36 7.77
CA PRO A 69 -11.34 -21.64 8.61
C PRO A 69 -12.54 -21.22 7.76
N PRO A 70 -13.75 -21.22 8.33
CA PRO A 70 -14.93 -20.70 7.64
C PRO A 70 -14.63 -19.28 7.15
N ALA A 71 -15.13 -18.90 5.97
CA ALA A 71 -14.79 -17.62 5.33
C ALA A 71 -15.03 -16.40 6.24
N SER A 72 -15.95 -16.53 7.21
CA SER A 72 -16.28 -15.56 8.25
C SER A 72 -15.26 -15.45 9.40
N ALA A 73 -14.42 -16.47 9.62
CA ALA A 73 -13.38 -16.48 10.67
C ALA A 73 -11.97 -16.14 10.14
N ARG A 74 -11.83 -15.84 8.84
CA ARG A 74 -10.59 -15.27 8.30
C ARG A 74 -10.49 -13.82 8.75
N LEU A 75 -9.63 -13.56 9.74
CA LEU A 75 -9.12 -12.22 9.99
C LEU A 75 -8.32 -11.78 8.75
N TYR A 76 -8.96 -11.04 7.85
CA TYR A 76 -8.29 -10.40 6.73
C TYR A 76 -7.48 -9.22 7.29
N ARG A 77 -6.21 -9.43 7.59
CA ARG A 77 -5.29 -8.33 7.88
C ARG A 77 -4.78 -7.77 6.56
N VAL A 78 -5.12 -6.52 6.27
CA VAL A 78 -4.59 -5.84 5.09
C VAL A 78 -3.08 -5.65 5.24
N HIS A 79 -2.36 -5.90 4.15
CA HIS A 79 -0.90 -5.85 4.10
C HIS A 79 -0.39 -4.47 4.55
N HIS A 80 0.71 -4.40 5.31
CA HIS A 80 1.28 -3.12 5.78
C HIS A 80 1.96 -2.28 4.68
N MET A 81 2.26 -2.90 3.53
CA MET A 81 2.81 -2.28 2.31
C MET A 81 4.22 -1.64 2.44
N TYR A 82 4.95 -1.92 3.52
CA TYR A 82 6.32 -1.40 3.70
C TYR A 82 7.38 -2.10 2.83
N ASP A 83 7.07 -3.27 2.29
CA ASP A 83 7.89 -4.08 1.38
C ASP A 83 7.48 -3.90 -0.11
N MET A 84 6.53 -3.00 -0.39
CA MET A 84 5.95 -2.80 -1.71
C MET A 84 6.44 -1.51 -2.35
N ILE A 85 6.76 -1.60 -3.64
CA ILE A 85 7.07 -0.46 -4.49
C ILE A 85 6.00 -0.36 -5.57
N HIS A 86 5.35 0.79 -5.65
CA HIS A 86 4.36 1.09 -6.66
C HIS A 86 5.01 1.82 -7.82
N ILE A 87 4.93 1.22 -9.01
CA ILE A 87 5.40 1.80 -10.26
C ILE A 87 4.18 2.09 -11.13
N ASN A 88 4.09 3.30 -11.67
CA ASN A 88 2.99 3.66 -12.54
C ASN A 88 3.36 4.67 -13.63
N GLU A 89 2.61 4.61 -14.73
CA GLU A 89 2.63 5.56 -15.82
C GLU A 89 1.46 6.55 -15.72
N LYS A 90 1.72 7.82 -16.01
CA LYS A 90 0.68 8.85 -16.07
C LYS A 90 0.96 9.87 -17.16
N TRP A 91 -0.06 10.20 -17.93
CA TRP A 91 -0.06 11.32 -18.87
C TRP A 91 -0.38 12.64 -18.16
N PHE A 92 0.43 13.66 -18.45
CA PHE A 92 0.25 15.03 -18.00
C PHE A 92 0.06 15.94 -19.21
N ASN A 93 -1.07 16.64 -19.25
CA ASN A 93 -1.41 17.54 -20.34
C ASN A 93 -0.78 18.90 -20.07
N MET A 94 -0.17 19.55 -21.07
CA MET A 94 0.49 20.84 -20.89
C MET A 94 -0.41 21.88 -20.21
N TYR A 95 -1.68 21.97 -20.61
CA TYR A 95 -2.68 22.82 -19.96
C TYR A 95 -4.06 22.16 -19.98
N LYS A 96 -4.99 22.67 -19.18
CA LYS A 96 -6.38 22.19 -19.17
C LYS A 96 -7.05 22.52 -20.50
N ALA A 97 -7.80 21.57 -21.04
CA ALA A 97 -8.51 21.74 -22.30
C ALA A 97 -9.56 22.86 -22.24
N THR A 98 -10.15 23.07 -21.07
CA THR A 98 -11.07 24.15 -20.76
C THR A 98 -10.68 24.76 -19.43
N ASN A 99 -10.45 26.06 -19.42
CA ASN A 99 -10.30 26.87 -18.22
C ASN A 99 -11.23 28.06 -18.34
N THR A 100 -12.03 28.30 -17.30
CA THR A 100 -12.86 29.50 -17.20
C THR A 100 -12.08 30.54 -16.43
N PHE A 101 -11.91 31.73 -17.01
CA PHE A 101 -11.26 32.87 -16.39
C PHE A 101 -12.28 34.00 -16.25
N TYR A 102 -12.31 34.65 -15.09
CA TYR A 102 -12.96 35.94 -14.94
C TYR A 102 -11.91 37.00 -15.21
N LEU A 103 -12.08 37.76 -16.29
CA LEU A 103 -11.15 38.82 -16.68
C LEU A 103 -11.77 40.17 -16.37
N THR A 104 -10.96 41.10 -15.86
CA THR A 104 -11.37 42.50 -15.75
C THR A 104 -11.27 43.17 -17.13
N ALA A 105 -11.96 44.30 -17.33
CA ALA A 105 -12.04 44.97 -18.64
C ALA A 105 -10.66 45.35 -19.24
N ASN A 106 -9.62 45.47 -18.40
CA ASN A 106 -8.27 45.87 -18.81
C ASN A 106 -7.27 44.71 -18.88
N GLU A 107 -7.72 43.48 -18.62
CA GLU A 107 -6.82 42.33 -18.54
C GLU A 107 -6.77 41.58 -19.87
N ALA A 108 -5.57 41.31 -20.36
CA ALA A 108 -5.39 40.57 -21.60
C ALA A 108 -5.84 39.11 -21.42
N SER A 109 -6.50 38.55 -22.44
CA SER A 109 -6.88 37.15 -22.42
C SER A 109 -5.66 36.24 -22.24
N PRO A 110 -5.72 35.21 -21.38
CA PRO A 110 -4.60 34.31 -21.15
C PRO A 110 -4.12 33.67 -22.46
N TYR A 111 -2.81 33.68 -22.68
CA TYR A 111 -2.24 33.10 -23.89
C TYR A 111 -2.50 31.59 -23.95
N THR A 112 -3.09 31.13 -25.06
CA THR A 112 -3.28 29.70 -25.37
C THR A 112 -2.47 29.32 -26.60
N SER A 113 -1.61 28.31 -26.49
CA SER A 113 -0.73 27.89 -27.59
C SER A 113 -1.44 27.03 -28.64
N SER A 114 -2.56 26.40 -28.31
CA SER A 114 -3.35 25.62 -29.27
C SER A 114 -4.85 25.71 -28.95
N PRO A 115 -5.67 26.12 -29.93
CA PRO A 115 -7.11 26.37 -29.73
C PRO A 115 -7.94 25.08 -29.63
N ASN A 116 -7.41 23.93 -30.06
CA ASN A 116 -8.13 22.66 -30.06
C ASN A 116 -7.45 21.64 -29.13
N LYS A 117 -8.27 21.00 -28.29
CA LYS A 117 -7.88 19.94 -27.33
C LYS A 117 -7.01 18.83 -27.95
N ARG A 118 -7.25 18.48 -29.23
CA ARG A 118 -6.51 17.42 -29.93
C ARG A 118 -5.02 17.74 -30.11
N TYR A 119 -4.64 19.01 -30.13
CA TYR A 119 -3.27 19.45 -30.32
C TYR A 119 -2.58 19.87 -29.01
N ILE A 120 -3.25 19.72 -27.87
CA ILE A 120 -2.61 19.94 -26.57
C ILE A 120 -1.54 18.87 -26.38
N GLY A 121 -0.29 19.32 -26.25
CA GLY A 121 0.83 18.43 -25.99
C GLY A 121 0.68 17.75 -24.64
N ASN A 122 0.92 16.43 -24.60
CA ASN A 122 0.88 15.65 -23.38
C ASN A 122 2.22 14.92 -23.21
N VAL A 123 2.73 14.88 -21.98
CA VAL A 123 3.96 14.17 -21.63
C VAL A 123 3.62 13.04 -20.67
N MET A 124 4.07 11.83 -20.99
CA MET A 124 3.91 10.68 -20.11
C MET A 124 5.10 10.58 -19.16
N PHE A 125 4.84 10.19 -17.91
CA PHE A 125 5.85 9.97 -16.88
C PHE A 125 5.70 8.58 -16.30
N LEU A 126 6.84 7.94 -16.05
CA LEU A 126 6.95 6.78 -15.18
C LEU A 126 7.33 7.27 -13.78
N ALA A 127 6.61 6.89 -12.74
CA ALA A 127 7.02 7.16 -11.37
C ALA A 127 7.09 5.89 -10.54
N ALA A 128 8.02 5.88 -9.60
CA ALA A 128 8.16 4.85 -8.58
C ALA A 128 8.07 5.51 -7.20
N VAL A 129 7.17 5.00 -6.38
CA VAL A 129 6.95 5.44 -5.00
C VAL A 129 6.70 4.25 -4.10
N ALA A 130 6.94 4.44 -2.82
CA ALA A 130 6.73 3.41 -1.83
C ALA A 130 6.36 4.04 -0.50
N ARG A 131 5.88 3.23 0.45
CA ARG A 131 5.36 3.77 1.71
C ARG A 131 6.49 4.46 2.50
N PRO A 132 6.33 5.73 2.93
CA PRO A 132 7.30 6.41 3.77
C PRO A 132 7.47 5.66 5.09
N ARG A 133 8.70 5.57 5.57
CA ARG A 133 9.01 4.90 6.84
C ARG A 133 10.36 5.36 7.39
N TYR A 134 10.57 5.16 8.68
CA TYR A 134 11.88 5.34 9.26
C TYR A 134 12.82 4.21 8.82
N ASP A 135 14.03 4.54 8.36
CA ASP A 135 15.10 3.59 8.08
C ASP A 135 16.09 3.59 9.25
N SER A 136 16.07 2.50 10.02
CA SER A 136 16.97 2.31 11.16
C SER A 136 18.43 2.14 10.74
N HIS A 137 18.70 1.60 9.55
CA HIS A 137 20.07 1.39 9.07
C HIS A 137 20.74 2.71 8.68
N ARG A 138 20.01 3.56 7.94
CA ARG A 138 20.50 4.89 7.53
C ARG A 138 20.26 5.96 8.58
N LYS A 139 19.59 5.63 9.68
CA LYS A 139 19.15 6.55 10.75
C LYS A 139 18.40 7.77 10.19
N CYS A 140 17.67 7.59 9.10
CA CYS A 140 17.02 8.68 8.37
C CYS A 140 15.57 8.31 8.03
N HIS A 141 14.72 9.32 7.87
CA HIS A 141 13.35 9.09 7.43
C HIS A 141 13.32 8.93 5.90
N PHE A 142 12.83 7.79 5.42
CA PHE A 142 12.57 7.61 4.00
C PHE A 142 11.24 8.26 3.63
N ASP A 143 11.29 9.16 2.66
CA ASP A 143 10.18 10.01 2.25
C ASP A 143 9.18 9.33 1.31
N GLY A 144 9.45 8.09 0.90
CA GLY A 144 8.61 7.34 -0.02
C GLY A 144 8.86 7.61 -1.51
N LYS A 145 9.74 8.56 -1.85
CA LYS A 145 9.93 9.04 -3.22
C LYS A 145 11.16 8.38 -3.86
N ILE A 146 10.94 7.47 -4.81
CA ILE A 146 12.05 6.81 -5.52
C ILE A 146 12.44 7.65 -6.75
N GLY A 147 11.49 7.93 -7.63
CA GLY A 147 11.77 8.78 -8.79
C GLY A 147 10.58 9.00 -9.73
N THR A 148 10.75 9.98 -10.61
CA THR A 148 9.85 10.33 -11.71
C THR A 148 10.68 10.55 -12.96
N TRP A 149 10.34 9.86 -14.04
CA TRP A 149 11.08 9.89 -15.31
C TRP A 149 10.14 10.26 -16.45
N PRO A 150 10.37 11.40 -17.14
CA PRO A 150 9.63 11.76 -18.33
C PRO A 150 9.98 10.82 -19.48
N ILE A 151 8.99 10.49 -20.30
CA ILE A 151 9.15 9.59 -21.44
C ILE A 151 9.25 10.46 -22.69
N VAL A 152 10.47 10.95 -22.90
CA VAL A 152 10.80 11.86 -23.99
C VAL A 152 12.11 11.44 -24.65
N GLU A 153 12.18 11.69 -25.95
CA GLU A 153 13.39 11.51 -26.75
C GLU A 153 13.93 12.89 -27.14
N LYS A 154 15.23 13.08 -26.98
CA LYS A 154 15.92 14.27 -27.49
C LYS A 154 16.23 14.04 -28.97
N SER A 155 15.68 14.88 -29.83
CA SER A 155 15.87 14.83 -31.28
C SER A 155 16.31 16.20 -31.80
N MET A 156 17.09 16.24 -32.89
CA MET A 156 17.45 17.51 -33.51
C MET A 156 16.31 18.03 -34.40
N ALA A 157 16.08 19.34 -34.38
CA ALA A 157 15.17 20.00 -35.31
C ALA A 157 15.70 19.89 -36.74
N LEU A 158 15.02 19.13 -37.60
CA LEU A 158 15.44 18.93 -38.99
C LEU A 158 15.19 20.16 -39.89
N ARG A 159 14.20 20.98 -39.53
CA ARG A 159 13.78 22.17 -40.26
C ARG A 159 13.78 23.38 -39.34
N THR A 160 14.11 24.55 -39.90
CA THR A 160 13.86 25.84 -39.25
C THR A 160 12.35 26.06 -39.15
N SER A 161 11.92 26.67 -38.05
CA SER A 161 10.55 27.15 -37.87
C SER A 161 10.58 28.40 -37.00
N VAL A 162 9.48 29.15 -36.98
CA VAL A 162 9.33 30.37 -36.17
C VAL A 162 9.77 30.16 -34.72
N ASN A 163 9.48 28.99 -34.14
CA ASN A 163 9.73 28.72 -32.72
C ASN A 163 11.05 27.98 -32.44
N ARG A 164 11.83 27.59 -33.47
CA ARG A 164 13.09 26.84 -33.28
C ARG A 164 13.98 26.84 -34.53
N PRO A 165 15.29 27.13 -34.40
CA PRO A 165 16.24 26.99 -35.50
C PRO A 165 16.54 25.51 -35.81
N LYS A 166 17.02 25.24 -37.03
CA LYS A 166 17.50 23.91 -37.44
C LYS A 166 18.70 23.52 -36.57
N GLY A 167 18.75 22.26 -36.14
CA GLY A 167 19.78 21.74 -35.23
C GLY A 167 19.47 21.93 -33.74
N ALA A 168 18.45 22.71 -33.36
CA ALA A 168 18.07 22.83 -31.96
C ALA A 168 17.63 21.48 -31.36
N ILE A 169 18.03 21.21 -30.12
CA ILE A 169 17.61 20.00 -29.39
C ILE A 169 16.14 20.15 -29.00
N VAL A 170 15.28 19.33 -29.59
CA VAL A 170 13.85 19.26 -29.34
C VAL A 170 13.53 17.97 -28.59
N MET A 171 12.84 18.11 -27.46
CA MET A 171 12.25 16.97 -26.78
C MET A 171 10.93 16.59 -27.48
N LYS A 172 10.83 15.33 -27.90
CA LYS A 172 9.61 14.75 -28.45
C LYS A 172 9.05 13.72 -27.46
N CYS A 173 7.73 13.72 -27.30
CA CYS A 173 7.05 12.70 -26.52
C CYS A 173 7.09 11.37 -27.29
N VAL A 174 7.35 10.28 -26.57
CA VAL A 174 7.40 8.92 -27.14
C VAL A 174 6.29 8.10 -26.50
N ASN A 175 5.63 7.26 -27.30
CA ASN A 175 4.61 6.34 -26.81
C ASN A 175 5.23 5.24 -25.92
N MET A 176 4.49 4.78 -24.91
CA MET A 176 4.95 3.64 -24.11
C MET A 176 4.85 2.38 -24.94
N THR A 177 6.00 1.79 -25.28
CA THR A 177 6.07 0.43 -25.77
C THR A 177 6.69 -0.46 -24.70
N ARG A 178 6.47 -1.78 -24.80
CA ARG A 178 7.08 -2.74 -23.88
C ARG A 178 8.61 -2.62 -23.82
N SER A 179 9.27 -2.36 -24.96
CA SER A 179 10.72 -2.21 -25.03
C SER A 179 11.20 -0.96 -24.31
N VAL A 180 10.51 0.17 -24.49
CA VAL A 180 10.78 1.42 -23.75
C VAL A 180 10.58 1.19 -22.25
N TYR A 181 9.45 0.58 -21.85
CA TYR A 181 9.15 0.30 -20.45
C TYR A 181 10.25 -0.55 -19.77
N VAL A 182 10.64 -1.67 -20.40
CA VAL A 182 11.69 -2.56 -19.88
C VAL A 182 13.04 -1.85 -19.82
N LYS A 183 13.38 -1.04 -20.84
CA LYS A 183 14.60 -0.24 -20.85
C LYS A 183 14.61 0.73 -19.67
N MET A 184 13.52 1.45 -19.43
CA MET A 184 13.40 2.38 -18.31
C MET A 184 13.51 1.67 -16.96
N LEU A 185 12.85 0.52 -16.79
CA LEU A 185 12.96 -0.27 -15.56
C LEU A 185 14.40 -0.67 -15.27
N LYS A 186 15.12 -1.22 -16.26
CA LYS A 186 16.49 -1.69 -16.10
C LYS A 186 17.49 -0.55 -15.88
N SER A 187 17.39 0.52 -16.67
CA SER A 187 18.39 1.60 -16.69
C SER A 187 18.15 2.69 -15.65
N MET A 188 16.89 2.90 -15.22
CA MET A 188 16.53 4.02 -14.36
C MET A 188 15.87 3.59 -13.06
N VAL A 189 14.81 2.77 -13.14
CA VAL A 189 13.98 2.48 -11.95
C VAL A 189 14.69 1.56 -10.97
N LEU A 190 15.17 0.40 -11.43
CA LEU A 190 15.84 -0.58 -10.57
C LEU A 190 17.11 -0.02 -9.91
N PRO A 191 17.99 0.73 -10.61
CA PRO A 191 19.10 1.43 -9.97
C PRO A 191 18.64 2.43 -8.90
N ALA A 192 17.60 3.23 -9.18
CA ALA A 192 17.07 4.18 -8.21
C ALA A 192 16.47 3.50 -6.97
N ILE A 193 15.80 2.36 -7.15
CA ILE A 193 15.31 1.52 -6.05
C ILE A 193 16.50 1.06 -5.20
N ARG A 194 17.52 0.46 -5.81
CA ARG A 194 18.73 -0.01 -5.09
C ARG A 194 19.40 1.09 -4.28
N MET A 195 19.44 2.31 -4.81
CA MET A 195 20.07 3.45 -4.16
C MET A 195 19.24 4.02 -3.00
N LYS A 196 17.93 4.21 -3.20
CA LYS A 196 17.08 4.96 -2.25
C LYS A 196 16.26 4.09 -1.30
N TRP A 197 15.96 2.85 -1.68
CA TRP A 197 15.07 2.00 -0.90
C TRP A 197 15.73 1.55 0.41
N PRO A 198 15.05 1.68 1.56
CA PRO A 198 15.61 1.31 2.86
C PRO A 198 15.46 -0.19 3.19
N GLY A 199 15.38 -1.07 2.20
CA GLY A 199 15.33 -2.53 2.38
C GLY A 199 16.58 -3.17 1.79
N ARG A 200 17.20 -4.11 2.52
CA ARG A 200 18.33 -4.88 1.98
C ARG A 200 17.88 -5.65 0.74
N LEU A 201 18.54 -5.40 -0.40
CA LEU A 201 18.74 -6.41 -1.45
C LEU A 201 19.98 -7.22 -1.06
N GLY A 202 19.92 -7.87 0.10
CA GLY A 202 21.02 -8.64 0.68
C GLY A 202 20.84 -10.12 0.42
N HIS A 203 21.92 -10.75 -0.02
CA HIS A 203 22.16 -12.17 -0.26
C HIS A 203 21.23 -13.17 0.49
N GLN A 204 20.61 -14.06 -0.30
CA GLN A 204 19.98 -15.35 0.03
C GLN A 204 18.72 -15.46 0.90
N ASP A 205 18.22 -14.39 1.53
CA ASP A 205 16.84 -14.39 2.04
C ASP A 205 15.98 -13.46 1.19
N GLU A 206 15.03 -14.03 0.45
CA GLU A 206 14.06 -13.31 -0.40
C GLU A 206 13.23 -12.31 0.41
N VAL A 207 13.76 -11.12 0.71
CA VAL A 207 12.92 -9.94 0.88
C VAL A 207 12.50 -9.52 -0.53
N SER A 208 11.54 -10.26 -1.06
CA SER A 208 10.87 -10.03 -2.34
C SER A 208 10.23 -8.66 -2.28
N ALA A 209 10.95 -7.62 -2.75
CA ALA A 209 10.35 -6.32 -2.99
C ALA A 209 9.23 -6.55 -4.00
N ARG A 210 7.98 -6.55 -3.51
CA ARG A 210 6.82 -6.78 -4.35
C ARG A 210 6.61 -5.52 -5.17
N VAL A 211 7.05 -5.56 -6.42
CA VAL A 211 6.75 -4.51 -7.38
C VAL A 211 5.29 -4.67 -7.78
N VAL A 212 4.44 -3.77 -7.31
CA VAL A 212 3.00 -3.83 -7.55
C VAL A 212 2.64 -2.79 -8.61
N THR A 213 2.21 -3.27 -9.77
CA THR A 213 1.82 -2.42 -10.92
C THR A 213 0.30 -2.20 -11.01
N ARG A 214 -0.52 -2.84 -10.17
CA ARG A 214 -1.98 -2.95 -10.41
C ARG A 214 -2.92 -2.10 -9.54
N TYR A 215 -2.50 -1.50 -8.42
CA TYR A 215 -3.45 -0.72 -7.62
C TYR A 215 -3.55 0.74 -8.06
N GLU A 216 -4.74 1.17 -8.49
CA GLU A 216 -5.04 2.48 -9.06
C GLU A 216 -5.05 3.63 -8.05
N ARG A 217 -5.29 3.35 -6.76
CA ARG A 217 -5.60 4.42 -5.80
C ARG A 217 -4.40 5.27 -5.37
N ILE A 218 -3.23 4.68 -5.16
CA ILE A 218 -1.99 5.45 -4.90
C ILE A 218 -1.63 6.33 -6.11
N ARG A 219 -1.99 5.87 -7.31
CA ARG A 219 -1.76 6.59 -8.56
C ARG A 219 -2.60 7.87 -8.58
N PHE A 220 -3.86 7.82 -8.17
CA PHE A 220 -4.72 9.00 -8.21
C PHE A 220 -4.30 10.11 -7.24
N GLY A 221 -4.08 9.86 -5.95
CA GLY A 221 -3.82 10.96 -4.99
C GLY A 221 -2.57 11.79 -5.29
N LEU A 222 -1.44 11.12 -5.53
CA LEU A 222 -0.16 11.78 -5.80
C LEU A 222 -0.16 12.45 -7.18
N PHE A 223 -0.62 11.78 -8.23
CA PHE A 223 -0.57 12.37 -9.56
C PHE A 223 -1.61 13.48 -9.75
N HIS A 224 -2.77 13.44 -9.08
CA HIS A 224 -3.71 14.56 -9.13
C HIS A 224 -3.16 15.82 -8.45
N SER A 225 -2.49 15.68 -7.30
CA SER A 225 -1.86 16.83 -6.65
C SER A 225 -0.73 17.42 -7.50
N ILE A 226 0.11 16.57 -8.11
CA ILE A 226 1.14 16.99 -9.06
C ILE A 226 0.53 17.68 -10.29
N GLN A 227 -0.54 17.12 -10.85
CA GLN A 227 -1.23 17.68 -12.01
C GLN A 227 -1.92 19.01 -11.68
N SER A 228 -2.46 19.16 -10.47
CA SER A 228 -3.04 20.42 -10.00
C SER A 228 -1.98 21.51 -9.90
N LEU A 229 -0.83 21.20 -9.29
CA LEU A 229 0.32 22.13 -9.20
C LEU A 229 0.88 22.49 -10.57
N GLN A 230 0.92 21.52 -11.48
CA GLN A 230 1.33 21.74 -12.86
C GLN A 230 0.43 22.78 -13.54
N TYR A 231 -0.89 22.75 -13.34
CA TYR A 231 -1.82 23.69 -13.97
C TYR A 231 -1.75 25.12 -13.44
N GLN A 232 -1.02 25.37 -12.34
CA GLN A 232 -0.75 26.71 -11.84
C GLN A 232 0.46 27.37 -12.53
N GLU A 233 1.22 26.63 -13.34
CA GLU A 233 2.35 27.17 -14.11
C GLU A 233 1.99 27.38 -15.59
N GLU A 234 2.54 28.44 -16.19
CA GLU A 234 2.37 28.75 -17.61
C GLU A 234 3.21 27.82 -18.52
N MET A 235 2.54 26.93 -19.26
CA MET A 235 3.16 25.83 -20.00
C MET A 235 3.11 26.00 -21.52
N TYR A 236 4.18 26.56 -22.09
CA TYR A 236 4.27 26.80 -23.54
C TYR A 236 5.28 25.92 -24.28
N THR A 237 6.00 25.04 -23.56
CA THR A 237 7.01 24.14 -24.16
C THR A 237 7.08 22.84 -23.37
N ILE A 238 7.33 21.71 -24.02
CA ILE A 238 7.45 20.37 -23.41
C ILE A 238 8.47 20.31 -22.24
N GLY A 239 9.47 21.19 -22.21
CA GLY A 239 10.42 21.26 -21.10
C GLY A 239 9.84 21.79 -19.79
N LYS A 240 8.84 22.69 -19.85
CA LYS A 240 8.18 23.25 -18.67
C LYS A 240 7.37 22.22 -17.85
N PRO A 241 6.48 21.37 -18.44
CA PRO A 241 5.78 20.33 -17.69
C PRO A 241 6.75 19.33 -17.06
N ILE A 242 7.88 19.03 -17.69
CA ILE A 242 8.92 18.18 -17.09
C ILE A 242 9.48 18.78 -15.81
N LYS A 243 9.85 20.07 -15.85
CA LYS A 243 10.36 20.78 -14.67
C LYS A 243 9.28 20.89 -13.59
N ALA A 244 8.05 21.25 -13.96
CA ALA A 244 6.94 21.40 -13.04
C ALA A 244 6.57 20.09 -12.34
N VAL A 245 6.43 18.99 -13.09
CA VAL A 245 6.14 17.66 -12.53
C VAL A 245 7.27 17.20 -11.62
N ALA A 246 8.53 17.40 -12.02
CA ALA A 246 9.69 17.06 -11.18
C ALA A 246 9.73 17.92 -9.90
N ARG A 247 9.41 19.21 -9.98
CA ARG A 247 9.31 20.12 -8.83
C ARG A 247 8.19 19.68 -7.89
N ALA A 248 6.99 19.49 -8.41
CA ALA A 248 5.82 19.04 -7.66
C ALA A 248 6.05 17.68 -6.98
N PHE A 249 6.72 16.75 -7.66
CA PHE A 249 7.10 15.47 -7.06
C PHE A 249 8.08 15.67 -5.89
N ARG A 250 9.09 16.54 -6.04
CA ARG A 250 10.05 16.83 -4.96
C ARG A 250 9.38 17.53 -3.78
N THR A 251 8.48 18.48 -4.02
CA THR A 251 7.77 19.23 -2.98
C THR A 251 6.68 18.41 -2.28
N SER A 252 6.22 17.31 -2.89
CA SER A 252 5.27 16.42 -2.23
C SER A 252 5.84 15.86 -0.92
N THR A 253 5.03 15.91 0.14
CA THR A 253 5.47 15.54 1.49
C THR A 253 5.32 14.03 1.70
N SER A 254 6.14 13.49 2.61
CA SER A 254 6.00 12.09 3.07
C SER A 254 4.62 11.85 3.70
N ALA A 255 4.06 12.84 4.42
CA ALA A 255 2.74 12.73 5.03
C ALA A 255 1.62 12.54 3.99
N SER A 256 1.62 13.35 2.93
CA SER A 256 0.66 13.21 1.82
C SER A 256 0.77 11.84 1.15
N LEU A 257 1.99 11.33 1.01
CA LEU A 257 2.24 10.03 0.41
C LEU A 257 1.78 8.89 1.34
N ASP A 258 2.09 8.92 2.64
CA ASP A 258 1.58 7.93 3.61
C ASP A 258 0.04 7.95 3.68
N HIS A 259 -0.59 9.12 3.60
CA HIS A 259 -2.05 9.23 3.52
C HIS A 259 -2.62 8.49 2.29
N CYS A 260 -1.96 8.56 1.12
CA CYS A 260 -2.37 7.80 -0.06
C CYS A 260 -2.29 6.28 0.16
N PHE A 261 -1.23 5.81 0.83
CA PHE A 261 -1.08 4.39 1.18
C PHE A 261 -2.14 3.94 2.20
N ARG A 262 -2.37 4.70 3.27
CA ARG A 262 -3.43 4.42 4.25
C ARG A 262 -4.82 4.40 3.60
N THR A 263 -5.10 5.35 2.71
CA THR A 263 -6.36 5.39 1.97
C THR A 263 -6.53 4.12 1.13
N LEU A 264 -5.48 3.64 0.46
CA LEU A 264 -5.55 2.38 -0.28
C LEU A 264 -5.80 1.19 0.65
N GLN A 265 -5.14 1.12 1.81
CA GLN A 265 -5.38 0.07 2.80
C GLN A 265 -6.85 0.07 3.27
N ASN A 266 -7.38 1.23 3.65
CA ASN A 266 -8.77 1.38 4.07
C ASN A 266 -9.73 0.91 2.98
N VAL A 267 -9.40 1.14 1.72
CA VAL A 267 -10.25 0.76 0.59
C VAL A 267 -10.18 -0.73 0.30
N MET A 268 -9.01 -1.34 0.46
CA MET A 268 -8.91 -2.79 0.45
C MET A 268 -9.76 -3.39 1.58
N GLU A 269 -9.74 -2.79 2.77
CA GLU A 269 -10.60 -3.22 3.88
C GLU A 269 -12.08 -3.08 3.56
N THR A 270 -12.52 -1.95 2.97
CA THR A 270 -13.93 -1.77 2.58
C THR A 270 -14.34 -2.77 1.50
N VAL A 271 -13.51 -2.98 0.49
CA VAL A 271 -13.77 -3.97 -0.58
C VAL A 271 -13.92 -5.37 0.03
N ILE A 272 -13.10 -5.74 1.00
CA ILE A 272 -13.21 -7.03 1.70
C ILE A 272 -14.51 -7.09 2.52
N LYS A 273 -14.83 -6.03 3.28
CA LYS A 273 -16.07 -5.94 4.09
C LYS A 273 -17.33 -6.04 3.22
N HIS A 274 -17.30 -5.47 2.02
CA HIS A 274 -18.41 -5.47 1.06
C HIS A 274 -18.30 -6.60 0.03
N HIS A 275 -17.45 -7.62 0.26
CA HIS A 275 -17.30 -8.78 -0.62
C HIS A 275 -17.08 -8.44 -2.11
N GLY A 276 -16.38 -7.34 -2.41
CA GLY A 276 -16.08 -6.92 -3.77
C GLY A 276 -17.12 -6.01 -4.44
N HIS A 277 -18.20 -5.62 -3.75
CA HIS A 277 -19.22 -4.74 -4.30
C HIS A 277 -18.79 -3.26 -4.24
N ASN A 278 -19.21 -2.50 -5.26
CA ASN A 278 -19.12 -1.04 -5.24
C ASN A 278 -20.38 -0.48 -4.58
N ASN A 279 -20.24 0.07 -3.37
CA ASN A 279 -21.21 1.01 -2.81
C ASN A 279 -20.81 2.44 -3.20
#